data_AF-A0A7S1AC98-F1
#
_entry.id   AF-A0A7S1AC98-F1
#
_cell.length_a   1.000
_cell.length_b   1.000
_cell.length_c   1.000
_cell.angle_alpha   90.00
_cell.angle_beta   90.00
_cell.angle_gamma   90.00
#
_symmetry.space_group_name_H-M   'P 1'
#
loop_
_entity.id
_entity.type
_entity.pdbx_description
1 polymer ?
#
loop_
_entity_poly.entity_id
_entity_poly.type
_entity_poly.pdbx_seq_one_letter_code
_entity_poly.pdbx_strand_id
1 'polypeptide(L)'
;LERQADINLPSLDVKIRRDALSAEERDFYSSMFMQSRTKFDTYVDKGTLLHNYAHVFDLIMRLRQAVDHPYLIVHGSIQTQDAIPTQSRGNAHVCTLCQDDVDDTSFRRATCGHAFHRECVEEYLEQAPELPSGGIGCPAC
;
A
#
# COMPACT_ATOMS: atom_id res chain seq x y z
N LEU A 1 7.38 28.21 26.31
CA LEU A 1 6.30 27.98 27.31
C LEU A 1 5.04 28.78 26.99
N GLU A 2 5.11 29.97 26.38
CA GLU A 2 3.92 30.81 26.11
C GLU A 2 2.99 30.33 24.98
N ARG A 3 3.50 29.66 23.93
CA ARG A 3 2.69 29.27 22.75
C ARG A 3 1.73 28.10 22.97
N GLN A 4 1.87 27.38 24.09
CA GLN A 4 1.08 26.17 24.38
C GLN A 4 -0.26 26.50 25.05
N ALA A 5 -0.40 27.71 25.61
CA ALA A 5 -1.60 28.17 26.31
C ALA A 5 -2.68 28.74 25.37
N ASP A 6 -2.32 29.14 24.15
CA ASP A 6 -3.25 29.75 23.18
C ASP A 6 -4.01 28.73 22.32
N ILE A 7 -3.66 27.44 22.40
CA ILE A 7 -4.29 26.38 21.60
C ILE A 7 -5.01 25.40 22.53
N ASN A 8 -6.29 25.65 22.81
CA ASN A 8 -7.18 24.70 23.45
C ASN A 8 -7.68 23.68 22.42
N LEU A 9 -6.93 22.59 22.23
CA LEU A 9 -7.43 21.47 21.45
C LEU A 9 -8.56 20.78 22.24
N PRO A 10 -9.73 20.52 21.63
CA PRO A 10 -10.76 19.70 22.24
C PRO A 10 -10.24 18.27 22.44
N SER A 11 -10.83 17.56 23.41
CA SER A 11 -10.59 16.12 23.57
C SER A 11 -10.91 15.36 22.28
N LEU A 12 -10.16 14.28 22.03
CA LEU A 12 -10.39 13.41 20.89
C LEU A 12 -11.86 12.96 20.81
N ASP A 13 -12.55 13.32 19.72
CA ASP A 13 -13.92 12.90 19.42
C ASP A 13 -13.91 11.87 18.28
N VAL A 14 -14.32 10.64 18.57
CA VAL A 14 -14.31 9.52 17.61
C VAL A 14 -15.75 9.19 17.20
N LYS A 15 -16.06 9.36 15.91
CA LYS A 15 -17.38 9.05 15.34
C LYS A 15 -17.29 7.85 14.39
N ILE A 16 -18.14 6.85 14.60
CA ILE A 16 -18.23 5.66 13.74
C ILE A 16 -19.35 5.89 12.71
N ARG A 17 -18.97 6.02 11.43
CA ARG A 17 -19.91 6.03 10.29
C ARG A 17 -20.03 4.61 9.74
N ARG A 18 -21.26 4.17 9.46
CA ARG A 18 -21.52 2.89 8.80
C ARG A 18 -22.00 3.15 7.39
N ASP A 19 -21.21 2.74 6.41
CA ASP A 19 -21.55 2.86 5.00
C ASP A 19 -21.98 1.50 4.46
N ALA A 20 -22.93 1.53 3.52
CA ALA A 20 -23.37 0.32 2.83
C ALA A 20 -22.73 0.27 1.44
N LEU A 21 -22.28 -0.92 1.06
CA LEU A 21 -21.84 -1.19 -0.32
C LEU A 21 -23.02 -1.02 -1.28
N SER A 22 -22.75 -0.46 -2.46
CA SER A 22 -23.65 -0.47 -3.62
C SER A 22 -23.97 -1.91 -4.07
N ALA A 23 -24.92 -2.05 -5.00
CA ALA A 23 -25.30 -3.36 -5.51
C ALA A 23 -24.12 -4.03 -6.23
N GLU A 24 -23.38 -3.27 -7.03
CA GLU A 24 -22.22 -3.70 -7.80
C GLU A 24 -21.05 -4.10 -6.89
N GLU A 25 -20.72 -3.27 -5.89
CA GLU A 25 -19.67 -3.57 -4.92
C GLU A 25 -20.01 -4.80 -4.07
N ARG A 26 -21.29 -4.96 -3.71
CA ARG A 26 -21.76 -6.12 -2.96
C ARG A 26 -21.66 -7.41 -3.78
N ASP A 27 -21.98 -7.37 -5.06
CA ASP A 27 -21.85 -8.54 -5.94
C ASP A 27 -20.37 -8.97 -6.07
N PHE A 28 -19.49 -7.99 -6.31
CA PHE A 28 -18.04 -8.22 -6.30
C PHE A 28 -17.56 -8.83 -4.97
N TYR A 29 -17.93 -8.23 -3.83
CA TYR A 29 -17.57 -8.72 -2.51
C TYR A 29 -18.09 -10.15 -2.26
N SER A 30 -19.34 -10.43 -2.65
CA SER A 30 -19.97 -11.74 -2.47
C SER A 30 -19.22 -12.83 -3.22
N SER A 31 -18.82 -12.57 -4.47
CA SER A 31 -18.01 -13.51 -5.26
C SER A 31 -16.68 -13.86 -4.58
N MET A 32 -15.99 -12.85 -4.06
CA MET A 32 -14.72 -12.98 -3.32
C MET A 32 -14.91 -13.71 -1.99
N PHE A 33 -16.00 -13.44 -1.28
CA PHE A 33 -16.35 -14.11 -0.04
C PHE A 33 -16.61 -15.59 -0.25
N MET A 34 -17.39 -15.96 -1.27
CA MET A 34 -17.64 -17.37 -1.61
C MET A 34 -16.34 -18.10 -1.94
N GLN A 35 -15.45 -17.50 -2.74
CA GLN A 35 -14.15 -18.09 -3.05
C GLN A 35 -13.28 -18.29 -1.79
N SER A 36 -13.22 -17.27 -0.94
CA SER A 36 -12.45 -17.31 0.30
C SER A 36 -12.99 -18.35 1.28
N ARG A 37 -14.32 -18.48 1.36
CA ARG A 37 -14.99 -19.49 2.17
C ARG A 37 -14.67 -20.90 1.72
N THR A 38 -14.73 -21.19 0.42
CA THR A 38 -14.36 -22.52 -0.10
C THR A 38 -12.92 -22.90 0.24
N LYS A 39 -11.98 -21.94 0.17
CA LYS A 39 -10.58 -22.16 0.56
C LYS A 39 -10.46 -22.41 2.07
N PHE A 40 -11.15 -21.62 2.88
CA PHE A 40 -11.19 -21.80 4.33
C PHE A 40 -11.73 -23.17 4.72
N ASP A 41 -12.88 -23.57 4.16
CA ASP A 41 -13.52 -24.87 4.41
C ASP A 41 -12.57 -26.02 4.04
N THR A 42 -11.79 -25.88 2.97
CA THR A 42 -10.75 -26.86 2.60
C THR A 42 -9.67 -27.03 3.69
N TYR A 43 -9.28 -25.96 4.39
CA TYR A 43 -8.33 -26.05 5.50
C TYR A 43 -8.96 -26.64 6.76
N VAL A 44 -10.26 -26.40 6.98
CA VAL A 44 -11.04 -27.00 8.08
C VAL A 44 -11.15 -28.50 7.87
N ASP A 45 -11.58 -28.94 6.67
CA ASP A 45 -11.77 -30.35 6.33
C ASP A 45 -10.47 -31.15 6.43
N LYS A 46 -9.34 -30.53 6.08
CA LYS A 46 -8.00 -31.13 6.23
C LYS A 46 -7.48 -31.10 7.67
N GLY A 47 -8.13 -30.38 8.58
CA GLY A 47 -7.66 -30.19 9.96
C GLY A 47 -6.35 -29.41 10.08
N THR A 48 -5.96 -28.65 9.04
CA THR A 48 -4.68 -27.93 8.97
C THR A 48 -4.81 -26.42 9.12
N LEU A 49 -5.94 -25.93 9.62
CA LEU A 49 -6.24 -24.49 9.78
C LEU A 49 -5.14 -23.76 10.57
N LEU A 50 -4.74 -24.29 11.73
CA LEU A 50 -3.70 -23.67 12.55
C LEU A 50 -2.32 -23.70 11.90
N HIS A 51 -2.02 -24.73 11.09
CA HIS A 51 -0.76 -24.81 10.36
C HIS A 51 -0.70 -23.78 9.22
N ASN A 52 -1.86 -23.45 8.63
CA ASN A 52 -1.99 -22.54 7.49
C ASN A 52 -2.54 -21.16 7.89
N TYR A 53 -2.32 -20.70 9.14
CA TYR A 53 -2.88 -19.45 9.64
C TYR A 53 -2.52 -18.22 8.79
N ALA A 54 -1.32 -18.20 8.20
CA ALA A 54 -0.88 -17.13 7.30
C ALA A 54 -1.82 -17.04 6.07
N HIS A 55 -2.12 -18.18 5.45
CA HIS A 55 -3.06 -18.24 4.33
C HIS A 55 -4.48 -17.84 4.75
N VAL A 56 -4.92 -18.19 5.96
CA VAL A 56 -6.22 -17.75 6.47
C VAL A 56 -6.26 -16.22 6.66
N PHE A 57 -5.19 -15.63 7.20
CA PHE A 57 -5.09 -14.17 7.31
C PHE A 57 -5.06 -13.50 5.94
N ASP A 58 -4.40 -14.09 4.95
CA ASP A 58 -4.41 -13.58 3.57
C ASP A 58 -5.83 -13.52 2.99
N LEU A 59 -6.64 -14.56 3.21
CA LEU A 59 -8.04 -14.57 2.80
C LEU A 59 -8.84 -13.44 3.48
N ILE A 60 -8.64 -13.22 4.78
CA ILE A 60 -9.32 -12.15 5.52
C ILE A 60 -8.84 -10.77 5.06
N MET A 61 -7.55 -10.58 4.82
CA MET A 61 -6.99 -9.31 4.33
C MET A 61 -7.58 -8.94 2.97
N ARG A 62 -7.75 -9.91 2.06
CA ARG A 62 -8.42 -9.69 0.79
C ARG A 62 -9.87 -9.23 0.95
N LEU A 63 -10.63 -9.81 1.88
CA LEU A 63 -12.00 -9.36 2.15
C LEU A 63 -12.04 -7.93 2.71
N ARG A 64 -11.04 -7.52 3.50
CA ARG A 64 -10.93 -6.15 4.00
C ARG A 64 -10.62 -5.16 2.87
N GLN A 65 -9.66 -5.48 2.02
CA GLN A 65 -9.35 -4.66 0.85
C GLN A 65 -10.53 -4.50 -0.11
N ALA A 66 -11.36 -5.54 -0.25
CA ALA A 66 -12.53 -5.50 -1.13
C ALA A 66 -13.60 -4.49 -0.66
N VAL A 67 -13.66 -4.18 0.64
CA VAL A 67 -14.56 -3.13 1.17
C VAL A 67 -13.92 -1.74 1.17
N ASP A 68 -12.61 -1.65 1.00
CA ASP A 68 -11.88 -0.38 0.90
C ASP A 68 -11.91 0.15 -0.54
N HIS A 69 -11.35 -0.60 -1.49
CA HIS A 69 -11.37 -0.24 -2.91
C HIS A 69 -11.00 -1.42 -3.84
N PRO A 70 -11.73 -1.66 -4.96
CA PRO A 70 -11.44 -2.75 -5.90
C PRO A 70 -10.01 -2.74 -6.45
N TYR A 71 -9.42 -1.56 -6.61
CA TYR A 71 -8.03 -1.40 -7.05
C TYR A 71 -7.04 -2.14 -6.15
N LEU A 72 -7.26 -2.19 -4.83
CA LEU A 72 -6.38 -2.89 -3.89
C LEU A 72 -6.38 -4.40 -4.11
N ILE A 73 -7.46 -4.95 -4.66
CA ILE A 73 -7.54 -6.38 -5.02
C ILE A 73 -6.86 -6.65 -6.36
N VAL A 74 -7.05 -5.76 -7.34
CA VAL A 74 -6.51 -5.95 -8.69
C VAL A 74 -5.01 -5.65 -8.73
N HIS A 75 -4.58 -4.61 -8.04
CA HIS A 75 -3.22 -4.05 -8.11
C HIS A 75 -2.44 -4.09 -6.79
N GLY A 76 -3.04 -4.53 -5.68
CA GLY A 76 -2.33 -4.58 -4.40
C GLY A 76 -1.11 -5.50 -4.42
N SER A 77 -0.06 -5.10 -3.68
CA SER A 77 1.22 -5.81 -3.64
C SER A 77 1.22 -7.13 -2.86
N ILE A 78 0.06 -7.58 -2.35
CA ILE A 78 -0.05 -8.85 -1.62
C ILE A 78 0.10 -9.99 -2.64
N GLN A 79 1.34 -10.43 -2.83
CA GLN A 79 1.71 -11.53 -3.73
C GLN A 79 0.91 -12.79 -3.38
N THR A 80 -0.05 -13.13 -4.23
CA THR A 80 -0.85 -14.33 -4.07
C THR A 80 -1.21 -14.88 -5.45
N GLN A 81 -1.24 -16.21 -5.57
CA GLN A 81 -1.34 -16.94 -6.84
C GLN A 81 -2.66 -16.68 -7.61
N ASP A 82 -3.67 -16.13 -6.95
CA ASP A 82 -5.00 -15.82 -7.51
C ASP A 82 -5.18 -14.35 -7.91
N ALA A 83 -4.09 -13.60 -8.04
CA ALA A 83 -4.15 -12.18 -8.32
C ALA A 83 -4.41 -11.97 -9.84
N ILE A 84 -5.47 -11.24 -10.21
CA ILE A 84 -5.86 -11.02 -11.62
C ILE A 84 -4.69 -10.40 -12.39
N PRO A 85 -4.18 -11.01 -13.48
CA PRO A 85 -3.04 -10.45 -14.22
C PRO A 85 -3.42 -9.06 -14.75
N THR A 86 -2.65 -8.05 -14.35
CA THR A 86 -2.81 -6.67 -14.82
C THR A 86 -1.43 -6.13 -15.22
N GLN A 87 -1.39 -5.35 -16.30
CA GLN A 87 -0.15 -4.81 -16.88
C GLN A 87 0.61 -3.91 -15.90
N SER A 88 -0.08 -3.35 -14.89
CA SER A 88 0.53 -2.51 -13.84
C SER A 88 1.25 -3.30 -12.74
N ARG A 89 1.41 -4.62 -12.86
CA ARG A 89 2.23 -5.43 -11.94
C ARG A 89 3.70 -5.52 -12.32
N GLY A 90 4.09 -4.97 -13.47
CA GLY A 90 5.51 -4.82 -13.80
C GLY A 90 6.08 -3.69 -12.95
N ASN A 91 7.07 -4.02 -12.11
CA ASN A 91 8.06 -3.15 -11.44
C ASN A 91 7.99 -1.64 -11.72
N ALA A 92 6.87 -0.97 -11.45
CA ALA A 92 6.82 0.48 -11.49
C ALA A 92 7.63 0.95 -10.28
N HIS A 93 8.86 1.38 -10.54
CA HIS A 93 9.59 2.15 -9.55
C HIS A 93 8.74 3.42 -9.31
N VAL A 94 8.58 3.83 -8.05
CA VAL A 94 7.84 5.07 -7.70
C VAL A 94 8.87 6.11 -7.27
N CYS A 95 8.78 7.30 -7.83
CA CYS A 95 9.64 8.41 -7.43
C CYS A 95 9.26 8.86 -6.02
N THR A 96 10.20 8.81 -5.08
CA THR A 96 9.89 9.19 -3.68
C THR A 96 9.78 10.70 -3.45
N LEU A 97 10.09 11.53 -4.45
CA LEU A 97 9.95 13.00 -4.38
C LEU A 97 8.57 13.48 -4.84
N CYS A 98 8.09 13.03 -6.01
CA CYS A 98 6.79 13.43 -6.55
C CYS A 98 5.67 12.38 -6.35
N GLN A 99 6.02 11.16 -5.95
CA GLN A 99 5.10 10.03 -5.76
C GLN A 99 4.45 9.50 -7.04
N ASP A 100 4.95 9.90 -8.21
CA ASP A 100 4.52 9.36 -9.49
C ASP A 100 5.36 8.15 -9.92
N ASP A 101 4.78 7.33 -10.78
CA ASP A 101 5.47 6.20 -11.42
C ASP A 101 6.65 6.72 -12.27
N VAL A 102 7.80 6.05 -12.17
CA VAL A 102 8.95 6.27 -13.06
C VAL A 102 8.99 5.19 -14.13
N ASP A 103 9.24 5.62 -15.37
CA ASP A 103 9.53 4.70 -16.46
C ASP A 103 10.82 3.91 -16.19
N ASP A 104 10.79 2.60 -16.45
CA ASP A 104 11.93 1.68 -16.26
C ASP A 104 13.21 2.10 -17.02
N THR A 105 13.08 2.98 -18.01
CA THR A 105 14.18 3.42 -18.87
C THR A 105 14.95 4.63 -18.32
N SER A 106 14.41 5.39 -17.35
CA SER A 106 14.94 6.71 -17.02
C SER A 106 14.88 7.14 -15.54
N PHE A 107 14.91 6.20 -14.59
CA PHE A 107 15.00 6.52 -13.17
C PHE A 107 16.44 6.54 -12.63
N ARG A 108 16.66 7.35 -11.59
CA ARG A 108 17.89 7.36 -10.79
C ARG A 108 17.64 6.59 -9.50
N ARG A 109 18.57 5.72 -9.11
CA ARG A 109 18.47 4.92 -7.88
C ARG A 109 19.59 5.29 -6.91
N ALA A 110 19.21 5.69 -5.70
CA ALA A 110 20.15 5.93 -4.61
C ALA A 110 20.75 4.60 -4.11
N THR A 111 21.88 4.68 -3.40
CA THR A 111 22.56 3.51 -2.80
C THR A 111 21.69 2.79 -1.77
N CYS A 112 20.78 3.50 -1.10
CA CYS A 112 19.77 2.93 -0.20
C CYS A 112 18.60 2.23 -0.93
N GLY A 113 18.54 2.30 -2.26
CA GLY A 113 17.53 1.61 -3.08
C GLY A 113 16.34 2.45 -3.51
N HIS A 114 16.19 3.69 -3.01
CA HIS A 114 15.12 4.60 -3.44
C HIS A 114 15.27 5.05 -4.89
N ALA A 115 14.15 5.09 -5.62
CA ALA A 115 14.08 5.53 -7.02
C ALA A 115 13.52 6.95 -7.14
N PHE A 116 13.96 7.65 -8.17
CA PHE A 116 13.60 9.04 -8.46
C PHE A 116 13.52 9.27 -9.97
N HIS A 117 12.64 10.16 -10.43
CA HIS A 117 12.77 10.73 -11.78
C HIS A 117 14.09 11.49 -11.87
N ARG A 118 14.70 11.48 -13.05
CA ARG A 118 15.93 12.24 -13.30
C ARG A 118 15.77 13.72 -12.98
N GLU A 119 14.63 14.31 -13.35
CA GLU A 119 14.34 15.73 -13.16
C GLU A 119 14.17 16.07 -11.68
N CYS A 120 13.38 15.27 -10.95
CA CYS A 120 13.16 15.49 -9.52
C CYS A 120 14.46 15.42 -8.70
N VAL A 121 15.37 14.49 -9.02
CA VAL A 121 16.63 14.41 -8.29
C VAL A 121 17.62 15.49 -8.69
N GLU A 122 17.62 15.95 -9.95
CA GLU A 122 18.45 17.07 -10.40
C GLU A 122 18.08 18.37 -9.67
N GLU A 123 16.79 18.68 -9.57
CA GLU A 123 16.31 19.84 -8.81
C GLU A 123 16.70 19.76 -7.32
N TYR A 124 16.63 18.57 -6.72
CA TYR A 124 17.06 18.38 -5.34
C TYR A 124 18.58 18.58 -5.18
N LEU A 125 19.40 18.04 -6.09
CA LEU A 125 20.85 18.17 -6.03
C LEU A 125 21.31 19.63 -6.17
N GLU A 126 20.58 20.46 -6.95
CA GLU A 126 20.85 21.90 -7.06
C GLU A 126 20.54 22.67 -5.77
N GLN A 127 19.61 22.18 -4.94
CA GLN A 127 19.14 22.84 -3.72
C GLN A 127 19.70 22.22 -2.43
N ALA A 128 20.49 21.15 -2.54
CA ALA A 128 20.86 20.32 -1.40
C ALA A 128 21.91 20.99 -0.48
N PRO A 129 21.72 20.93 0.85
CA PRO A 129 22.73 21.35 1.81
C PRO A 129 23.90 20.35 1.81
N GLU A 130 25.14 20.86 1.77
CA GLU A 130 26.33 20.02 1.90
C GLU A 130 26.38 19.38 3.29
N LEU A 131 26.49 18.05 3.34
CA LEU A 131 26.65 17.34 4.61
C LEU A 131 28.08 17.48 5.13
N PRO A 132 28.29 17.48 6.47
CA PRO A 132 29.62 17.56 7.08
C PRO A 132 30.58 16.43 6.67
N SER A 133 30.02 15.31 6.20
CA SER A 133 30.75 14.13 5.74
C SER A 133 31.24 14.22 4.30
N GLY A 134 30.92 15.30 3.58
CA GLY A 134 31.16 15.43 2.14
C GLY A 134 30.13 14.65 1.32
N GLY A 135 29.35 15.37 0.52
CA GLY A 135 28.31 14.80 -0.36
C GLY A 135 26.88 15.19 0.04
N ILE A 136 25.92 14.68 -0.74
CA ILE A 136 24.49 14.93 -0.59
C ILE A 136 23.81 13.64 -0.14
N GLY A 137 22.99 13.73 0.92
CA GLY A 137 22.19 12.61 1.43
C GLY A 137 21.00 12.32 0.53
N CYS A 138 20.51 11.07 0.56
CA CYS A 138 19.31 10.71 -0.15
C CYS A 138 18.10 11.48 0.44
N PRO A 139 17.24 12.12 -0.39
CA PRO A 139 16.10 12.89 0.11
C PRO A 139 15.09 12.09 0.94
N ALA A 140 15.11 10.77 0.82
CA ALA A 140 14.13 9.87 1.42
C ALA A 140 14.62 9.18 2.71
N CYS A 141 15.89 9.31 3.11
CA CYS A 141 16.42 8.66 4.32
C CYS A 141 17.37 9.54 5.15
#